data_AF-A0A537UPH6-F1
#
_entry.id   AF-A0A537UPH6-F1
#
_cell.length_a   1.000
_cell.length_b   1.000
_cell.length_c   1.000
_cell.angle_alpha   90.00
_cell.angle_beta   90.00
_cell.angle_gamma   90.00
#
_symmetry.space_group_name_H-M   'P 1'
#
loop_
_entity.id
_entity.type
_entity.pdbx_description
1 polymer ?
#
loop_
_entity_poly.entity_id
_entity_poly.type
_entity_poly.pdbx_seq_one_letter_code
_entity_poly.pdbx_strand_id
1 'polypeptide(L)'
;LGLSGRAKSPSSAAPRQRKARPAQHMMRVPRPVSRGNTALAHAFEVELEPDPIAYDNVVPISQRLSLLELNEATCHWPIGDPASSEFFFCGGKALTSLPYCAYHSRIAYQPAGDRRRQPPKQTR
;
A
#
# COMPACT_ATOMS: atom_id res chain seq x y z
N LEU A 1 27.24 -13.80 -29.83
CA LEU A 1 27.22 -12.32 -29.92
C LEU A 1 27.07 -11.75 -28.51
N GLY A 2 28.20 -11.29 -27.94
CA GLY A 2 28.30 -10.16 -27.01
C GLY A 2 27.60 -10.18 -25.65
N LEU A 3 28.26 -10.73 -24.61
CA LEU A 3 28.05 -10.31 -23.22
C LEU A 3 29.38 -10.33 -22.45
N SER A 4 30.26 -9.35 -22.73
CA SER A 4 31.40 -9.03 -21.87
C SER A 4 31.12 -7.71 -21.14
N GLY A 5 30.38 -7.81 -20.03
CA GLY A 5 30.12 -6.71 -19.11
C GLY A 5 31.35 -6.42 -18.25
N ARG A 6 32.02 -5.32 -18.58
CA ARG A 6 33.21 -4.71 -17.95
C ARG A 6 33.21 -4.77 -16.41
N ALA A 7 34.16 -5.51 -15.83
CA ALA A 7 34.52 -5.36 -14.43
C ALA A 7 35.11 -3.95 -14.18
N LYS A 8 34.65 -3.24 -13.16
CA LYS A 8 35.26 -1.99 -12.67
C LYS A 8 36.35 -2.36 -11.66
N SER A 9 37.60 -2.15 -12.03
CA SER A 9 38.74 -2.26 -11.12
C SER A 9 38.64 -1.24 -9.98
N PRO A 10 39.04 -1.57 -8.74
CA PRO A 10 39.11 -0.59 -7.67
C PRO A 10 40.21 0.43 -7.97
N SER A 11 39.86 1.71 -7.93
CA SER A 11 40.82 2.82 -8.08
C SER A 11 41.61 2.97 -6.78
N SER A 12 42.89 2.63 -6.82
CA SER A 12 43.85 2.90 -5.74
C SER A 12 44.37 4.34 -5.84
N ALA A 13 43.56 5.31 -5.40
CA ALA A 13 44.02 6.68 -5.23
C ALA A 13 44.42 6.91 -3.76
N ALA A 14 45.70 6.84 -3.46
CA ALA A 14 46.22 7.24 -2.15
C ALA A 14 46.08 8.77 -1.95
N PRO A 15 45.64 9.25 -0.77
CA PRO A 15 45.49 10.68 -0.53
C PRO A 15 46.85 11.38 -0.42
N ARG A 16 47.10 12.39 -1.28
CA ARG A 16 48.26 13.28 -1.14
C ARG A 16 48.08 14.19 0.08
N GLN A 17 49.05 14.15 1.00
CA GLN A 17 49.13 15.10 2.10
C GLN A 17 49.35 16.53 1.56
N ARG A 18 48.44 17.45 1.88
CA ARG A 18 48.62 18.88 1.61
C ARG A 18 49.38 19.52 2.77
N LYS A 19 50.38 20.35 2.44
CA LYS A 19 51.11 21.17 3.43
C LYS A 19 50.17 22.22 4.01
N ALA A 20 50.09 22.30 5.35
CA ALA A 20 49.30 23.31 6.04
C ALA A 20 49.88 24.71 5.80
N ARG A 21 49.07 25.64 5.28
CA ARG A 21 49.36 27.08 5.28
C ARG A 21 48.94 27.67 6.62
N PRO A 22 49.67 28.65 7.18
CA PRO A 22 49.28 29.30 8.42
C PRO A 22 47.95 30.04 8.23
N ALA A 23 47.03 29.83 9.17
CA ALA A 23 45.73 30.50 9.18
C ALA A 23 45.93 31.99 9.45
N GLN A 24 45.68 32.83 8.44
CA GLN A 24 45.56 34.27 8.67
C GLN A 24 44.21 34.54 9.33
N HIS A 25 44.25 35.22 10.48
CA HIS A 25 43.08 35.62 11.25
C HIS A 25 42.29 36.70 10.50
N MET A 26 41.46 36.29 9.55
CA MET A 26 40.48 37.17 8.93
C MET A 26 39.24 37.23 9.82
N MET A 27 38.86 38.43 10.25
CA MET A 27 37.61 38.66 10.98
C MET A 27 36.44 38.26 10.07
N ARG A 28 35.72 37.20 10.45
CA ARG A 28 34.51 36.78 9.72
C ARG A 28 33.36 37.69 10.12
N VAL A 29 32.93 38.54 9.20
CA VAL A 29 31.68 39.30 9.34
C VAL A 29 30.51 38.30 9.30
N PRO A 30 29.63 38.26 10.32
CA PRO A 30 28.47 37.39 10.29
C PRO A 30 27.53 37.84 9.16
N ARG A 31 27.37 36.99 8.14
CA ARG A 31 26.33 37.19 7.13
C ARG A 31 25.03 36.64 7.68
N PRO A 32 23.90 37.38 7.58
CA PRO A 32 22.60 36.84 7.94
C PRO A 32 22.32 35.62 7.06
N VAL A 33 22.13 34.47 7.70
CA VAL A 33 21.71 33.26 7.01
C VAL A 33 20.24 33.48 6.65
N SER A 34 19.94 33.74 5.38
CA SER A 34 18.56 33.85 4.91
C SER A 34 17.89 32.49 5.09
N ARG A 35 17.13 32.34 6.17
CA ARG A 35 16.32 31.15 6.42
C ARG A 35 15.02 31.28 5.63
N GLY A 36 15.11 31.13 4.32
CA GLY A 36 13.97 31.22 3.42
C GLY A 36 14.26 30.44 2.17
N ASN A 37 13.52 29.34 1.96
CA ASN A 37 13.43 28.53 0.75
C ASN A 37 12.09 27.77 0.68
N THR A 38 11.10 28.13 1.51
CA THR A 38 9.82 27.43 1.64
C THR A 38 8.70 28.07 0.82
N ALA A 39 8.98 29.10 0.03
CA ALA A 39 7.98 29.80 -0.78
C ALA A 39 7.33 28.91 -1.86
N LEU A 40 8.01 27.81 -2.25
CA LEU A 40 7.48 26.80 -3.17
C LEU A 40 7.09 25.49 -2.46
N ALA A 41 7.10 25.46 -1.13
CA ALA A 41 6.63 24.30 -0.40
C ALA A 41 5.10 24.31 -0.43
N HIS A 42 4.52 23.50 -1.31
CA HIS A 42 3.09 23.22 -1.27
C HIS A 42 2.77 22.62 0.11
N ALA A 43 2.08 23.40 0.94
CA ALA A 43 1.44 22.91 2.15
C ALA A 43 0.23 22.08 1.71
N PHE A 44 0.45 20.80 1.45
CA PHE A 44 -0.65 19.86 1.28
C PHE A 44 -1.28 19.69 2.67
N GLU A 45 -2.48 20.26 2.86
CA GLU A 45 -3.35 19.80 3.93
C GLU A 45 -3.71 18.36 3.57
N VAL A 46 -3.15 17.40 4.32
CA VAL A 46 -3.58 16.01 4.24
C VAL A 46 -4.98 15.98 4.84
N GLU A 47 -5.99 16.10 3.98
CA GLU A 47 -7.35 15.74 4.35
C GLU A 47 -7.30 14.24 4.69
N LEU A 48 -7.36 13.92 5.99
CA LEU A 48 -7.47 12.54 6.45
C LEU A 48 -8.83 12.02 5.98
N GLU A 49 -8.84 11.42 4.79
CA GLU A 49 -9.95 10.57 4.38
C GLU A 49 -10.09 9.48 5.46
N PRO A 50 -11.27 9.32 6.07
CA PRO A 50 -11.45 8.32 7.12
C PRO A 50 -11.08 6.96 6.56
N ASP A 51 -10.26 6.21 7.32
CA ASP A 51 -9.91 4.84 6.97
C ASP A 51 -11.19 4.08 6.60
N PRO A 52 -11.20 3.30 5.49
CA PRO A 52 -12.38 2.57 5.10
C PRO A 52 -12.78 1.67 6.26
N ILE A 53 -13.93 1.98 6.87
CA ILE A 53 -14.49 1.18 7.96
C ILE A 53 -14.56 -0.24 7.43
N ALA A 54 -13.75 -1.13 8.00
CA ALA A 54 -13.79 -2.55 7.73
C ALA A 54 -15.14 -3.04 8.28
N TYR A 55 -16.18 -2.95 7.46
CA TYR A 55 -17.47 -3.56 7.78
C TYR A 55 -17.21 -5.04 7.94
N ASP A 56 -17.38 -5.51 9.17
CA ASP A 56 -17.22 -6.90 9.52
C ASP A 56 -18.23 -7.72 8.69
N ASN A 57 -17.77 -8.78 8.01
CA ASN A 57 -18.58 -9.55 7.05
C ASN A 57 -19.55 -10.49 7.81
N VAL A 58 -20.41 -9.93 8.66
CA VAL A 58 -21.31 -10.68 9.52
C VAL A 58 -22.50 -11.18 8.70
N VAL A 59 -22.49 -12.47 8.35
CA VAL A 59 -23.61 -13.14 7.71
C VAL A 59 -24.48 -13.82 8.77
N PRO A 60 -25.78 -13.48 8.85
CA PRO A 60 -26.73 -14.14 9.75
C PRO A 60 -26.73 -15.66 9.53
N ILE A 61 -26.80 -16.44 10.61
CA ILE A 61 -26.74 -17.91 10.55
C ILE A 61 -27.81 -18.48 9.60
N SER A 62 -29.02 -17.89 9.61
CA SER A 62 -30.14 -18.29 8.74
C SER A 62 -29.90 -18.06 7.25
N GLN A 63 -28.88 -17.28 6.88
CA GLN A 63 -28.54 -16.97 5.49
C GLN A 63 -27.35 -17.79 4.98
N ARG A 64 -26.64 -18.49 5.87
CA ARG A 64 -25.43 -19.26 5.51
C ARG A 64 -25.83 -20.47 4.67
N LEU A 65 -25.10 -20.70 3.59
CA LEU A 65 -25.30 -21.85 2.71
C LEU A 65 -24.03 -22.69 2.61
N SER A 66 -24.20 -24.01 2.49
CA SER A 66 -23.14 -24.94 2.09
C SER A 66 -22.97 -24.96 0.57
N LEU A 67 -21.88 -25.57 0.07
CA LEU A 67 -21.61 -25.67 -1.36
C LEU A 67 -22.77 -26.28 -2.17
N LEU A 68 -23.48 -27.25 -1.58
CA LEU A 68 -24.58 -27.97 -2.22
C LEU A 68 -25.87 -27.14 -2.32
N GLU A 69 -26.02 -26.12 -1.47
CA GLU A 69 -27.22 -25.29 -1.40
C GLU A 69 -27.12 -24.03 -2.29
N LEU A 70 -25.94 -23.79 -2.90
CA LEU A 70 -25.75 -22.66 -3.81
C LEU A 70 -26.59 -22.84 -5.08
N ASN A 71 -27.13 -21.71 -5.53
CA ASN A 71 -27.77 -21.56 -6.83
C ASN A 71 -27.34 -20.24 -7.48
N GLU A 72 -27.71 -20.02 -8.74
CA GLU A 72 -27.35 -18.80 -9.49
C GLU A 72 -27.92 -17.51 -8.89
N ALA A 73 -28.97 -17.59 -8.07
CA ALA A 73 -29.63 -16.46 -7.42
C ALA A 73 -29.07 -16.14 -6.02
N THR A 74 -28.09 -16.90 -5.53
CA THR A 74 -27.50 -16.75 -4.19
C THR A 74 -26.07 -16.30 -4.25
N CYS A 75 -25.62 -15.61 -3.20
CA CYS A 75 -24.28 -15.05 -3.11
C CYS A 75 -23.24 -16.12 -2.81
N HIS A 76 -22.27 -16.28 -3.71
CA HIS A 76 -21.21 -17.30 -3.64
C HIS A 76 -19.95 -16.85 -2.87
N TRP A 77 -20.05 -15.83 -2.01
CA TRP A 77 -18.89 -15.32 -1.29
C TRP A 77 -18.48 -16.32 -0.18
N PRO A 78 -17.25 -16.86 -0.20
CA PRO A 78 -16.79 -17.83 0.79
C PRO A 78 -16.41 -17.13 2.10
N ILE A 79 -16.79 -17.73 3.22
CA ILE A 79 -16.49 -17.23 4.57
C ILE A 79 -15.86 -18.37 5.37
N GLY A 80 -14.70 -18.08 5.96
CA GLY A 80 -13.89 -19.06 6.67
C GLY A 80 -12.88 -19.78 5.78
N ASP A 81 -12.22 -20.78 6.37
CA ASP A 81 -11.26 -21.66 5.70
C ASP A 81 -12.01 -22.87 5.12
N PRO A 82 -11.85 -23.24 3.82
CA PRO A 82 -12.44 -24.44 3.24
C PRO A 82 -12.17 -25.75 3.99
N ALA A 83 -11.10 -25.83 4.79
CA ALA A 83 -10.80 -27.00 5.63
C ALA A 83 -11.54 -27.02 6.98
N SER A 84 -12.21 -25.92 7.35
CA SER A 84 -12.95 -25.77 8.61
C SER A 84 -14.39 -26.25 8.48
N SER A 85 -14.95 -26.79 9.57
CA SER A 85 -16.39 -27.08 9.67
C SER A 85 -17.26 -25.82 9.69
N GLU A 86 -16.66 -24.66 9.99
CA GLU A 86 -17.31 -23.35 9.98
C GLU A 86 -17.23 -22.67 8.59
N PHE A 87 -16.91 -23.42 7.53
CA PHE A 87 -16.92 -22.90 6.17
C PHE A 87 -18.35 -22.79 5.63
N PHE A 88 -18.71 -21.61 5.14
CA PHE A 88 -20.01 -21.38 4.52
C PHE A 88 -19.94 -20.27 3.46
N PHE A 89 -21.00 -20.16 2.69
CA PHE A 89 -21.21 -19.10 1.73
C PHE A 89 -22.25 -18.10 2.24
N CYS A 90 -22.13 -16.85 1.81
CA CYS A 90 -23.01 -15.77 2.24
C CYS A 90 -24.51 -16.05 2.02
N GLY A 91 -24.88 -16.67 0.90
CA GLY A 91 -26.26 -17.07 0.61
C GLY A 91 -27.30 -15.94 0.42
N GLY A 92 -26.89 -14.67 0.54
CA GLY A 92 -27.75 -13.53 0.27
C GLY A 92 -28.16 -13.44 -1.21
N LYS A 93 -29.15 -12.61 -1.54
CA LYS A 93 -29.61 -12.46 -2.92
C LYS A 93 -28.49 -11.95 -3.83
N ALA A 94 -28.14 -12.72 -4.86
CA ALA A 94 -27.18 -12.30 -5.87
C ALA A 94 -27.76 -11.16 -6.72
N LEU A 95 -26.89 -10.25 -7.17
CA LEU A 95 -27.27 -9.23 -8.15
C LEU A 95 -27.41 -9.88 -9.53
N THR A 96 -28.30 -9.35 -10.37
CA THR A 96 -28.47 -9.84 -11.74
C THR A 96 -27.13 -9.82 -12.47
N SER A 97 -26.79 -10.93 -13.14
CA SER A 97 -25.53 -11.14 -13.87
C SER A 97 -24.24 -11.15 -13.03
N LEU A 98 -24.34 -11.15 -11.69
CA LEU A 98 -23.19 -11.24 -10.80
C LEU A 98 -23.37 -12.38 -9.78
N PRO A 99 -22.31 -13.10 -9.38
CA PRO A 99 -22.40 -14.22 -8.45
C PRO A 99 -22.56 -13.80 -6.97
N TYR A 100 -22.60 -12.50 -6.69
CA TYR A 100 -22.53 -11.96 -5.33
C TYR A 100 -23.67 -10.99 -5.05
N CYS A 101 -24.02 -10.85 -3.76
CA CYS A 101 -24.93 -9.81 -3.29
C CYS A 101 -24.27 -8.43 -3.34
N ALA A 102 -25.07 -7.37 -3.24
CA ALA A 102 -24.57 -5.98 -3.34
C ALA A 102 -23.42 -5.64 -2.38
N TYR A 103 -23.33 -6.30 -1.23
CA TYR A 103 -22.22 -6.11 -0.31
C TYR A 103 -20.95 -6.78 -0.82
N HIS A 104 -20.99 -8.08 -1.08
CA HIS A 104 -19.81 -8.83 -1.55
C HIS A 104 -19.36 -8.44 -2.96
N SER A 105 -20.26 -7.96 -3.82
CA SER A 105 -19.88 -7.36 -5.11
C SER A 105 -18.98 -6.13 -4.95
N ARG A 106 -19.23 -5.27 -3.95
CA ARG A 106 -18.39 -4.08 -3.69
C ARG A 106 -16.98 -4.48 -3.24
N ILE A 107 -16.85 -5.60 -2.53
CA ILE A 107 -15.57 -6.13 -2.09
C ILE A 107 -14.83 -6.79 -3.26
N ALA A 108 -15.53 -7.63 -4.04
CA ALA A 108 -14.96 -8.34 -5.18
C ALA A 108 -14.45 -7.40 -6.29
N TYR A 109 -15.21 -6.35 -6.58
CA TYR A 109 -15.03 -5.51 -7.76
C TYR A 109 -14.56 -4.10 -7.41
N GLN A 110 -13.69 -3.94 -6.40
CA GLN A 110 -13.10 -2.64 -6.06
C GLN A 110 -12.44 -1.97 -7.28
N PRO A 111 -12.77 -0.69 -7.56
CA PRO A 111 -12.14 0.08 -8.64
C PRO A 111 -10.62 0.15 -8.48
N ALA A 112 -9.91 0.30 -9.60
CA ALA A 112 -8.45 0.31 -9.63
C ALA A 112 -7.80 1.39 -8.74
N GLY A 113 -8.51 2.49 -8.45
CA GLY A 113 -8.06 3.56 -7.56
C GLY A 113 -7.96 3.14 -6.10
N ASP A 114 -8.94 2.38 -5.60
CA ASP A 114 -9.01 1.96 -4.19
C ASP A 114 -7.99 0.86 -3.87
N ARG A 115 -7.67 0.00 -4.85
CA ARG A 115 -6.66 -1.05 -4.70
C ARG A 115 -5.27 -0.50 -4.38
N ARG A 116 -4.94 0.71 -4.82
CA ARG A 116 -3.64 1.35 -4.59
C ARG A 116 -3.52 1.99 -3.20
N ARG A 117 -4.64 2.21 -2.53
CA ARG A 117 -4.70 2.87 -1.21
C ARG A 117 -4.63 1.89 -0.05
N GLN A 118 -4.85 0.58 -0.28
CA GLN A 118 -4.73 -0.39 0.80
C GLN A 118 -3.26 -0.53 1.24
N PRO A 119 -2.91 -0.17 2.49
CA PRO A 119 -1.58 -0.41 3.01
C PRO A 119 -1.33 -1.93 3.10
N PRO A 120 -0.08 -2.39 2.95
CA PRO A 120 0.23 -3.81 3.07
C PRO A 120 -0.25 -4.33 4.43
N LYS A 121 -1.13 -5.34 4.41
CA LYS A 121 -1.55 -6.04 5.63
C LYS A 121 -0.29 -6.55 6.34
N GLN A 122 -0.07 -6.10 7.56
CA GLN A 122 1.05 -6.55 8.38
C GLN A 122 0.82 -8.03 8.70
N THR A 123 1.57 -8.91 8.03
CA THR A 123 1.68 -10.31 8.37
C THR A 123 2.35 -10.40 9.74
N ARG A 124 1.63 -10.88 10.75
CA ARG A 124 2.18 -11.23 12.06
C ARG A 124 2.82 -12.61 12.02
#